data_AF-A0A117SKI2-F1
#
_entry.id   AF-A0A117SKI2-F1
#
_cell.length_a   1.000
_cell.length_b   1.000
_cell.length_c   1.000
_cell.angle_alpha   90.00
_cell.angle_beta   90.00
_cell.angle_gamma   90.00
#
_symmetry.space_group_name_H-M   'P 1'
#
loop_
_entity.id
_entity.type
_entity.pdbx_description
1 polymer ?
#
loop_
_entity_poly.entity_id
_entity_poly.type
_entity_poly.pdbx_seq_one_letter_code
_entity_poly.pdbx_strand_id
1 'polypeptide(L)'
;MKSFGNQDKKVFLWINKEPIEDKYRKQIVQKLNAIHESKGIKIDFASITFKEICRCFNDTLNDYDIEMKELMQDYESFCLETGLIDNADTKMRVVLSGTTYEQNVTNSLYYAPKDRGYQKHKYLGLYKGKAVRGLGEIISIADLSYDFSTNEINVEEQLLGTITETQKDKVKEVIKEAKQKFGYIISQGHRFFFVEKFLITEFIKPTKGGLFGQKYFDLCDIDGYKKEMDTQEIAKLLIGKKWS
;
A
#
# COMPACT_ATOMS: atom_id res chain seq x y z
N MET A 1 31.46 -17.20 17.04
CA MET A 1 30.41 -16.28 17.54
C MET A 1 30.97 -15.52 18.76
N LYS A 2 31.61 -14.36 18.54
CA LYS A 2 32.15 -13.46 19.60
C LYS A 2 31.24 -12.23 19.82
N SER A 3 30.01 -12.26 19.32
CA SER A 3 29.14 -11.07 19.19
C SER A 3 28.27 -10.78 20.41
N PHE A 4 28.24 -11.65 21.43
CA PHE A 4 27.38 -11.48 22.61
C PHE A 4 28.22 -11.33 23.88
N GLY A 5 27.96 -10.28 24.66
CA GLY A 5 28.53 -10.05 26.00
C GLY A 5 27.67 -10.63 27.14
N ASN A 6 27.64 -9.96 28.30
CA ASN A 6 26.83 -10.33 29.47
C ASN A 6 25.39 -9.77 29.43
N GLN A 7 24.69 -9.97 28.30
CA GLN A 7 23.29 -9.56 28.18
C GLN A 7 22.35 -10.64 28.74
N ASP A 8 21.27 -10.23 29.40
CA ASP A 8 20.26 -11.11 30.00
C ASP A 8 19.41 -11.85 28.96
N LYS A 9 19.24 -11.25 27.76
CA LYS A 9 18.56 -11.85 26.61
C LYS A 9 19.44 -11.78 25.37
N LYS A 10 19.57 -12.90 24.69
CA LYS A 10 20.32 -13.03 23.43
C LYS A 10 19.39 -13.64 22.40
N VAL A 11 19.16 -12.92 21.30
CA VAL A 11 18.31 -13.39 20.20
C VAL A 11 19.16 -13.49 18.95
N PHE A 12 19.15 -14.65 18.31
CA PHE A 12 19.65 -14.80 16.95
C PHE A 12 18.48 -14.53 16.00
N LEU A 13 18.51 -13.34 15.39
CA LEU A 13 17.48 -12.89 14.48
C LEU A 13 17.89 -13.17 13.03
N TRP A 14 17.05 -13.91 12.32
CA TRP A 14 17.16 -14.15 10.89
C TRP A 14 16.18 -13.25 10.15
N ILE A 15 16.70 -12.33 9.32
CA ILE A 15 15.89 -11.46 8.46
C ILE A 15 16.22 -11.78 7.01
N ASN A 16 15.22 -12.08 6.20
CA ASN A 16 15.42 -12.41 4.78
C ASN A 16 14.23 -11.99 3.90
N LYS A 17 14.37 -12.08 2.58
CA LYS A 17 13.25 -11.86 1.63
C LYS A 17 12.17 -12.93 1.78
N GLU A 18 12.60 -14.19 1.79
CA GLU A 18 11.72 -15.35 1.89
C GLU A 18 11.73 -15.96 3.30
N PRO A 19 10.61 -16.58 3.73
CA PRO A 19 10.55 -17.30 5.00
C PRO A 19 11.62 -18.40 5.08
N ILE A 20 12.11 -18.66 6.28
CA ILE A 20 13.06 -19.76 6.51
C ILE A 20 12.34 -21.11 6.33
N GLU A 21 12.97 -22.03 5.59
CA GLU A 21 12.47 -23.40 5.50
C GLU A 21 12.51 -24.11 6.86
N ASP A 22 11.45 -24.87 7.18
CA ASP A 22 11.33 -25.59 8.46
C ASP A 22 12.51 -26.51 8.76
N LYS A 23 13.04 -27.18 7.72
CA LYS A 23 14.20 -28.06 7.85
C LYS A 23 15.43 -27.27 8.30
N TYR A 24 15.68 -26.11 7.69
CA TYR A 24 16.81 -25.26 8.02
C TYR A 24 16.64 -24.59 9.39
N ARG A 25 15.43 -24.14 9.71
CA ARG A 25 15.06 -23.64 11.05
C ARG A 25 15.38 -24.66 12.14
N LYS A 26 14.99 -25.93 11.96
CA LYS A 26 15.30 -27.01 12.92
C LYS A 26 16.81 -27.18 13.12
N GLN A 27 17.61 -27.09 12.05
CA GLN A 27 19.07 -27.19 12.14
C GLN A 27 19.68 -26.05 12.94
N ILE A 28 19.20 -24.81 12.77
CA ILE A 28 19.67 -23.66 13.54
C ILE A 28 19.35 -23.86 15.03
N VAL A 29 18.11 -24.20 15.36
CA VAL A 29 17.67 -24.41 16.75
C VAL A 29 18.48 -25.52 17.41
N GLN A 30 18.75 -26.63 16.71
CA GLN A 30 19.62 -27.70 17.23
C GLN A 30 21.03 -27.20 17.55
N LYS A 31 21.63 -26.39 16.67
CA LYS A 31 22.96 -25.79 16.92
C LYS A 31 22.96 -24.83 18.10
N LEU A 32 21.91 -24.02 18.26
CA LEU A 32 21.78 -23.10 19.39
C LEU A 32 21.60 -23.86 20.72
N ASN A 33 20.81 -24.94 20.73
CA ASN A 33 20.65 -25.80 21.91
C ASN A 33 21.97 -26.46 22.32
N ALA A 34 22.77 -26.96 21.37
CA ALA A 34 24.09 -27.52 21.67
C ALA A 34 25.06 -26.47 22.27
N ILE A 35 24.95 -25.20 21.84
CA ILE A 35 25.72 -24.09 22.44
C ILE A 35 25.26 -23.82 23.88
N HIS A 36 23.95 -23.86 24.12
CA HIS A 36 23.41 -23.73 25.47
C HIS A 36 23.93 -24.86 26.38
N GLU A 37 23.80 -26.11 25.96
CA GLU A 37 24.26 -27.26 26.75
C GLU A 37 25.77 -27.22 27.05
N SER A 38 26.60 -26.80 26.09
CA SER A 38 28.06 -26.78 26.24
C SER A 38 28.61 -25.55 26.97
N LYS A 39 27.91 -24.40 26.93
CA LYS A 39 28.45 -23.12 27.43
C LYS A 39 27.55 -22.41 28.44
N GLY A 40 26.37 -22.94 28.73
CA GLY A 40 25.35 -22.29 29.57
C GLY A 40 24.78 -21.01 28.97
N ILE A 41 24.99 -20.75 27.68
CA ILE A 41 24.53 -19.53 27.00
C ILE A 41 23.20 -19.81 26.31
N LYS A 42 22.10 -19.29 26.86
CA LYS A 42 20.79 -19.32 26.20
C LYS A 42 20.72 -18.27 25.09
N ILE A 43 20.36 -18.71 23.88
CA ILE A 43 20.12 -17.85 22.71
C ILE A 43 18.78 -18.26 22.11
N ASP A 44 17.83 -17.34 22.08
CA ASP A 44 16.53 -17.57 21.43
C ASP A 44 16.65 -17.38 19.92
N PHE A 45 15.88 -18.14 19.14
CA PHE A 45 15.85 -18.00 17.68
C PHE A 45 14.56 -17.31 17.23
N ALA A 46 14.70 -16.27 16.40
CA ALA A 46 13.60 -15.62 15.72
C ALA A 46 13.90 -15.51 14.22
N SER A 47 12.89 -15.71 13.39
CA SER A 47 12.97 -15.55 11.94
C SER A 47 11.80 -14.71 11.46
N ILE A 48 12.06 -13.75 10.58
CA ILE A 48 11.06 -12.86 10.01
C ILE A 48 11.51 -12.41 8.62
N THR A 49 10.57 -12.08 7.74
CA THR A 49 10.86 -11.48 6.45
C THR A 49 10.77 -9.95 6.48
N PHE A 50 11.41 -9.27 5.51
CA PHE A 50 11.23 -7.82 5.33
C PHE A 50 9.75 -7.44 5.18
N LYS A 51 8.99 -8.27 4.45
CA LYS A 51 7.54 -8.13 4.26
C LYS A 51 6.78 -8.25 5.59
N GLU A 52 7.08 -9.27 6.38
CA GLU A 52 6.43 -9.48 7.68
C GLU A 52 6.76 -8.36 8.67
N ILE A 53 7.97 -7.80 8.65
CA ILE A 53 8.31 -6.62 9.45
C ILE A 53 7.35 -5.47 9.11
N CYS A 54 7.25 -5.10 7.82
CA CYS A 54 6.38 -4.00 7.38
C CYS A 54 4.91 -4.25 7.77
N ARG A 55 4.43 -5.48 7.57
CA ARG A 55 3.07 -5.89 7.97
C ARG A 55 2.86 -5.77 9.47
N CYS A 56 3.75 -6.31 10.30
CA CYS A 56 3.62 -6.27 11.76
C CYS A 56 3.53 -4.83 12.27
N PHE A 57 4.34 -3.91 11.74
CA PHE A 57 4.23 -2.50 12.10
C PHE A 57 2.92 -1.87 11.61
N ASN A 58 2.50 -2.12 10.36
CA ASN A 58 1.24 -1.61 9.83
C ASN A 58 0.01 -2.11 10.62
N ASP A 59 0.06 -3.33 11.16
CA ASP A 59 -1.01 -3.92 11.97
C ASP A 59 -0.98 -3.44 13.43
N THR A 60 0.19 -3.04 13.94
CA THR A 60 0.38 -2.65 15.35
C THR A 60 0.23 -1.14 15.58
N LEU A 61 0.64 -0.31 14.61
CA LEU A 61 0.64 1.14 14.74
C LEU A 61 -0.79 1.70 14.66
N ASN A 62 -1.13 2.56 15.62
CA ASN A 62 -2.39 3.27 15.61
C ASN A 62 -2.40 4.36 14.53
N ASP A 63 -3.60 4.81 14.19
CA ASP A 63 -3.81 5.87 13.21
C ASP A 63 -3.13 7.20 13.52
N TYR A 64 -2.77 7.43 14.79
CA TYR A 64 -2.12 8.64 15.28
C TYR A 64 -0.59 8.54 15.39
N ASP A 65 0.00 7.37 15.12
CA ASP A 65 1.46 7.16 15.18
C ASP A 65 2.15 7.66 13.89
N ILE A 66 1.98 8.95 13.57
CA ILE A 66 2.32 9.55 12.27
C ILE A 66 3.80 9.36 11.94
N GLU A 67 4.71 9.76 12.83
CA GLU A 67 6.16 9.69 12.60
C GLU A 67 6.64 8.25 12.34
N MET A 68 6.11 7.29 13.11
CA MET A 68 6.45 5.87 12.93
C MET A 68 5.92 5.32 11.61
N LYS A 69 4.74 5.77 11.18
CA LYS A 69 4.18 5.39 9.87
C LYS A 69 4.99 5.96 8.71
N GLU A 70 5.49 7.20 8.83
CA GLU A 70 6.37 7.81 7.82
C GLU A 70 7.69 7.03 7.72
N LEU A 71 8.36 6.78 8.85
CA LEU A 71 9.57 5.96 8.89
C LEU A 71 9.34 4.57 8.25
N MET A 72 8.17 3.97 8.51
CA MET A 72 7.87 2.66 7.96
C MET A 72 7.55 2.68 6.47
N GLN A 73 6.98 3.77 5.96
CA GLN A 73 6.83 3.98 4.52
C GLN A 73 8.18 4.14 3.82
N ASP A 74 9.12 4.85 4.43
CA ASP A 74 10.47 5.01 3.88
C ASP A 74 11.22 3.67 3.87
N TYR A 75 11.16 2.92 4.97
CA TYR A 75 11.77 1.58 5.06
C TYR A 75 11.17 0.60 4.04
N GLU A 76 9.85 0.57 3.89
CA GLU A 76 9.20 -0.31 2.92
C GLU A 76 9.52 0.11 1.48
N SER A 77 9.60 1.41 1.20
CA SER A 77 10.03 1.93 -0.10
C SER A 77 11.45 1.51 -0.43
N PHE A 78 12.38 1.64 0.51
CA PHE A 78 13.74 1.12 0.39
C PHE A 78 13.75 -0.39 0.09
N CYS A 79 12.95 -1.18 0.81
CA CYS A 79 12.87 -2.62 0.60
C CYS A 79 12.31 -2.98 -0.79
N LEU A 80 11.35 -2.23 -1.31
CA LEU A 80 10.81 -2.42 -2.66
C LEU A 80 11.86 -2.05 -3.73
N GLU A 81 12.54 -0.92 -3.57
CA GLU A 81 13.56 -0.43 -4.51
C GLU A 81 14.79 -1.33 -4.59
N THR A 82 15.17 -1.92 -3.45
CA THR A 82 16.28 -2.87 -3.37
C THR A 82 15.88 -4.32 -3.65
N GLY A 83 14.60 -4.58 -3.96
CA GLY A 83 14.08 -5.91 -4.29
C GLY A 83 13.97 -6.89 -3.11
N LEU A 84 14.04 -6.38 -1.87
CA LEU A 84 13.85 -7.12 -0.63
C LEU A 84 12.37 -7.44 -0.34
N ILE A 85 11.46 -6.66 -0.90
CA ILE A 85 10.01 -6.94 -0.94
C ILE A 85 9.56 -6.87 -2.40
N ASP A 86 8.66 -7.78 -2.79
CA ASP A 86 8.12 -7.85 -4.15
C ASP A 86 6.62 -8.15 -4.12
N ASN A 87 5.82 -7.21 -3.61
CA ASN A 87 4.37 -7.33 -3.51
C ASN A 87 3.61 -6.15 -4.13
N ALA A 88 4.28 -5.31 -4.92
CA ALA A 88 3.62 -4.17 -5.57
C ALA A 88 2.42 -4.63 -6.42
N ASP A 89 2.55 -5.79 -7.09
CA ASP A 89 1.52 -6.39 -7.95
C ASP A 89 0.30 -6.93 -7.20
N THR A 90 0.38 -7.13 -5.88
CA THR A 90 -0.73 -7.60 -5.06
C THR A 90 -1.17 -6.53 -4.06
N LYS A 91 -0.51 -5.37 -4.05
CA LYS A 91 -0.78 -4.30 -3.09
C LYS A 91 -1.93 -3.42 -3.56
N MET A 92 -2.88 -3.21 -2.65
CA MET A 92 -3.98 -2.25 -2.78
C MET A 92 -3.74 -1.07 -1.84
N ARG A 93 -3.74 0.15 -2.39
CA ARG A 93 -3.77 1.39 -1.61
C ARG A 93 -5.21 1.87 -1.47
N VAL A 94 -5.67 1.98 -0.24
CA VAL A 94 -7.00 2.50 0.11
C VAL A 94 -6.88 3.97 0.47
N VAL A 95 -7.65 4.81 -0.21
CA VAL A 95 -7.62 6.27 -0.09
C VAL A 95 -9.00 6.82 0.29
N LEU A 96 -9.00 7.89 1.07
CA LEU A 96 -10.22 8.64 1.38
C LEU A 96 -10.74 9.34 0.12
N SER A 97 -11.95 8.97 -0.31
CA SER A 97 -12.62 9.62 -1.44
C SER A 97 -13.82 10.46 -1.02
N GLY A 98 -14.52 10.11 0.07
CA GLY A 98 -15.54 10.98 0.70
C GLY A 98 -16.51 11.63 -0.30
N THR A 99 -16.44 12.95 -0.43
CA THR A 99 -17.26 13.78 -1.33
C THR A 99 -16.91 13.61 -2.81
N THR A 100 -15.66 13.26 -3.14
CA THR A 100 -15.18 13.09 -4.53
C THR A 100 -15.35 11.67 -5.05
N TYR A 101 -15.91 10.76 -4.24
CA TYR A 101 -16.10 9.35 -4.64
C TYR A 101 -16.82 9.18 -5.98
N GLU A 102 -17.94 9.88 -6.21
CA GLU A 102 -18.70 9.70 -7.46
C GLU A 102 -17.95 10.25 -8.67
N GLN A 103 -17.24 11.37 -8.48
CA GLN A 103 -16.37 11.95 -9.50
C GLN A 103 -15.25 10.98 -9.88
N ASN A 104 -14.59 10.38 -8.88
CA ASN A 104 -13.49 9.44 -9.08
C ASN A 104 -13.96 8.18 -9.80
N VAL A 105 -15.11 7.62 -9.40
CA VAL A 105 -15.72 6.44 -10.04
C VAL A 105 -16.06 6.75 -11.50
N THR A 106 -16.79 7.83 -11.74
CA THR A 106 -17.25 8.22 -13.10
C THR A 106 -16.07 8.45 -14.05
N ASN A 107 -15.02 9.11 -13.57
CA ASN A 107 -13.85 9.44 -14.39
C ASN A 107 -12.79 8.33 -14.43
N SER A 108 -12.90 7.31 -13.57
CA SER A 108 -11.89 6.25 -13.41
C SER A 108 -10.50 6.80 -13.07
N LEU A 109 -10.46 7.79 -12.17
CA LEU A 109 -9.21 8.35 -11.67
C LEU A 109 -9.30 8.79 -10.21
N TYR A 110 -8.15 8.88 -9.55
CA TYR A 110 -7.96 9.49 -8.23
C TYR A 110 -6.82 10.50 -8.31
N TYR A 111 -6.81 11.49 -7.41
CA TYR A 111 -5.76 12.50 -7.35
C TYR A 111 -5.33 12.81 -5.92
N ALA A 112 -4.06 13.20 -5.77
CA ALA A 112 -3.47 13.66 -4.51
C ALA A 112 -2.36 14.69 -4.80
N PRO A 113 -1.97 15.51 -3.82
CA PRO A 113 -0.78 16.36 -3.97
C PRO A 113 0.43 15.53 -4.38
N LYS A 114 1.25 16.01 -5.33
CA LYS A 114 2.39 15.23 -5.84
C LYS A 114 3.47 14.96 -4.79
N ASP A 115 3.59 15.87 -3.81
CA ASP A 115 4.51 15.73 -2.68
C ASP A 115 4.02 14.72 -1.62
N ARG A 116 2.80 14.18 -1.77
CA ARG A 116 2.30 13.13 -0.87
C ARG A 116 2.89 11.79 -1.27
N GLY A 117 3.84 11.32 -0.47
CA GLY A 117 4.45 10.00 -0.59
C GLY A 117 3.43 8.85 -0.65
N TYR A 118 3.77 7.82 -1.41
CA TYR A 118 3.01 6.58 -1.48
C TYR A 118 3.92 5.39 -1.82
N GLN A 119 3.51 4.20 -1.38
CA GLN A 119 4.20 2.95 -1.71
C GLN A 119 3.74 2.44 -3.07
N LYS A 120 4.62 1.81 -3.86
CA LYS A 120 4.22 1.16 -5.14
C LYS A 120 3.08 0.16 -4.90
N HIS A 121 2.04 0.26 -5.71
CA HIS A 121 0.81 -0.54 -5.60
C HIS A 121 0.17 -0.70 -6.98
N LYS A 122 -0.50 -1.82 -7.19
CA LYS A 122 -1.23 -2.11 -8.43
C LYS A 122 -2.69 -1.67 -8.37
N TYR A 123 -3.30 -1.70 -7.18
CA TYR A 123 -4.74 -1.46 -7.02
C TYR A 123 -5.04 -0.22 -6.17
N LEU A 124 -6.07 0.52 -6.55
CA LEU A 124 -6.66 1.60 -5.75
C LEU A 124 -8.02 1.19 -5.19
N GLY A 125 -8.17 1.36 -3.88
CA GLY A 125 -9.43 1.24 -3.17
C GLY A 125 -9.98 2.61 -2.79
N LEU A 126 -11.17 2.97 -3.24
CA LEU A 126 -11.85 4.19 -2.84
C LEU A 126 -12.67 3.95 -1.57
N TYR A 127 -12.27 4.59 -0.47
CA TYR A 127 -12.95 4.47 0.81
C TYR A 127 -14.05 5.54 0.97
N LYS A 128 -15.29 5.07 1.20
CA LYS A 128 -16.44 5.90 1.54
C LYS A 128 -17.38 5.14 2.46
N GLY A 129 -17.84 5.80 3.52
CA GLY A 129 -18.87 5.23 4.41
C GLY A 129 -18.47 3.89 5.02
N LYS A 130 -17.29 3.82 5.67
CA LYS A 130 -16.80 2.65 6.41
C LYS A 130 -16.47 1.41 5.56
N ALA A 131 -16.30 1.56 4.25
CA ALA A 131 -15.80 0.49 3.41
C ALA A 131 -15.03 1.02 2.21
N VAL A 132 -14.19 0.18 1.61
CA VAL A 132 -13.81 0.34 0.20
C VAL A 132 -15.05 0.08 -0.63
N ARG A 133 -15.43 1.04 -1.46
CA ARG A 133 -16.63 1.01 -2.31
C ARG A 133 -16.30 0.88 -3.79
N GLY A 134 -15.09 1.27 -4.19
CA GLY A 134 -14.58 1.10 -5.55
C GLY A 134 -13.19 0.47 -5.52
N LEU A 135 -12.95 -0.51 -6.38
CA LEU A 135 -11.64 -1.13 -6.63
C LEU A 135 -11.25 -0.92 -8.09
N GLY A 136 -10.05 -0.43 -8.37
CA GLY A 136 -9.54 -0.29 -9.73
C GLY A 136 -8.07 -0.67 -9.83
N GLU A 137 -7.68 -1.29 -10.94
CA GLU A 137 -6.29 -1.55 -11.30
C GLU A 137 -5.71 -0.33 -12.00
N ILE A 138 -4.55 0.13 -11.54
CA ILE A 138 -3.87 1.31 -12.09
C ILE A 138 -3.28 0.97 -13.45
N ILE A 139 -3.57 1.82 -14.43
CA ILE A 139 -3.04 1.73 -15.80
C ILE A 139 -2.04 2.84 -16.12
N SER A 140 -2.15 4.00 -15.46
CA SER A 140 -1.19 5.09 -15.62
C SER A 140 -1.15 6.05 -14.43
N ILE A 141 0.01 6.67 -14.21
CA ILE A 141 0.26 7.65 -13.14
C ILE A 141 1.11 8.79 -13.72
N ALA A 142 0.67 10.03 -13.52
CA ALA A 142 1.41 11.21 -13.95
C ALA A 142 1.12 12.43 -13.06
N ASP A 143 2.09 13.33 -12.99
CA ASP A 143 1.91 14.67 -12.47
C ASP A 143 1.45 15.57 -13.60
N LEU A 144 0.28 16.19 -13.41
CA LEU A 144 -0.39 16.95 -14.44
C LEU A 144 -0.72 18.35 -13.95
N SER A 145 -0.58 19.33 -14.83
CA SER A 145 -1.08 20.68 -14.63
C SER A 145 -2.05 21.09 -15.72
N TYR A 146 -2.98 21.97 -15.36
CA TYR A 146 -3.99 22.51 -16.27
C TYR A 146 -3.80 24.01 -16.42
N ASP A 147 -3.66 24.45 -17.67
CA ASP A 147 -3.61 25.85 -18.04
C ASP A 147 -5.02 26.32 -18.45
N PHE A 148 -5.58 27.24 -17.66
CA PHE A 148 -6.90 27.80 -17.92
C PHE A 148 -6.93 28.76 -19.12
N SER A 149 -5.78 29.31 -19.54
CA SER A 149 -5.68 30.24 -20.66
C SER A 149 -5.69 29.52 -22.01
N THR A 150 -5.02 28.38 -22.10
CA THR A 150 -4.96 27.56 -23.32
C THR A 150 -5.97 26.40 -23.31
N ASN A 151 -6.54 26.07 -22.15
CA ASN A 151 -7.39 24.89 -21.93
C ASN A 151 -6.65 23.55 -22.21
N GLU A 152 -5.35 23.52 -21.94
CA GLU A 152 -4.48 22.36 -22.17
C GLU A 152 -4.01 21.71 -20.87
N ILE A 153 -3.70 20.41 -20.95
CA ILE A 153 -3.07 19.63 -19.88
C ILE A 153 -1.60 19.45 -20.21
N ASN A 154 -0.74 19.88 -19.30
CA ASN A 154 0.69 19.66 -19.34
C ASN A 154 1.03 18.41 -18.52
N VAL A 155 1.86 17.53 -19.08
CA VAL A 155 2.41 16.37 -18.37
C VAL A 155 3.76 16.81 -17.80
N GLU A 156 3.83 17.01 -16.49
CA GLU A 156 5.05 17.43 -15.79
C GLU A 156 5.99 16.25 -15.58
N GLU A 157 5.45 15.13 -15.13
CA GLU A 157 6.19 13.90 -14.86
C GLU A 157 5.32 12.68 -15.17
N GLN A 158 5.89 11.66 -15.77
CA GLN A 158 5.21 10.42 -16.12
C GLN A 158 5.83 9.26 -15.35
N LEU A 159 5.06 8.66 -14.45
CA LEU A 159 5.54 7.66 -13.50
C LEU A 159 5.17 6.22 -13.89
N LEU A 160 4.01 6.03 -14.54
CA LEU A 160 3.54 4.73 -14.99
C LEU A 160 2.65 4.87 -16.23
N GLY A 161 2.77 3.92 -17.16
CA GLY A 161 1.94 3.86 -18.36
C GLY A 161 2.10 5.09 -19.24
N THR A 162 1.16 5.31 -20.17
CA THR A 162 1.13 6.50 -21.04
C THR A 162 -0.18 7.25 -20.86
N ILE A 163 -0.08 8.58 -20.73
CA ILE A 163 -1.26 9.45 -20.62
C ILE A 163 -1.87 9.68 -21.99
N THR A 164 -3.13 9.28 -22.16
CA THR A 164 -3.88 9.45 -23.43
C THR A 164 -4.61 10.78 -23.47
N GLU A 165 -5.02 11.23 -24.65
CA GLU A 165 -5.85 12.44 -24.81
C GLU A 165 -7.19 12.31 -24.07
N THR A 166 -7.83 11.14 -24.10
CA THR A 166 -9.05 10.87 -23.32
C THR A 166 -8.81 11.04 -21.82
N GLN A 167 -7.66 10.62 -21.31
CA GLN A 167 -7.30 10.81 -19.90
C GLN A 167 -7.08 12.30 -19.58
N LYS A 168 -6.44 13.07 -20.48
CA LYS A 168 -6.31 14.53 -20.33
C LYS A 168 -7.67 15.22 -20.28
N ASP A 169 -8.62 14.84 -21.13
CA ASP A 169 -9.96 15.42 -21.13
C ASP A 169 -10.72 15.14 -19.82
N LYS A 170 -10.65 13.90 -19.31
CA LYS A 170 -11.17 13.54 -17.98
C LYS A 170 -10.56 14.39 -16.86
N VAL A 171 -9.25 14.68 -16.93
CA VAL A 171 -8.59 15.55 -15.94
C VAL A 171 -9.13 16.98 -16.02
N LYS A 172 -9.36 17.53 -17.21
CA LYS A 172 -9.98 18.87 -17.37
C LYS A 172 -11.37 18.90 -16.71
N GLU A 173 -12.17 17.87 -16.92
CA GLU A 173 -13.50 17.73 -16.29
C GLU A 173 -13.39 17.66 -14.77
N VAL A 174 -12.51 16.79 -14.26
CA VAL A 174 -12.30 16.63 -12.81
C VAL A 174 -11.83 17.92 -12.15
N ILE A 175 -10.87 18.64 -12.75
CA ILE A 175 -10.37 19.92 -12.22
C ILE A 175 -11.49 20.97 -12.18
N LYS A 176 -12.28 21.09 -13.25
CA LYS A 176 -13.39 22.06 -13.31
C LYS A 176 -14.46 21.73 -12.29
N GLU A 177 -14.89 20.47 -12.22
CA GLU A 177 -15.90 20.03 -11.26
C GLU A 177 -15.40 20.14 -9.81
N ALA A 178 -14.14 19.78 -9.54
CA ALA A 178 -13.58 19.86 -8.19
C ALA A 178 -13.55 21.31 -7.67
N LYS A 179 -13.20 22.27 -8.55
CA LYS A 179 -13.26 23.70 -8.24
C LYS A 179 -14.70 24.17 -8.02
N GLN A 180 -15.63 23.78 -8.89
CA GLN A 180 -17.02 24.27 -8.86
C GLN A 180 -17.87 23.67 -7.73
N LYS A 181 -17.76 22.36 -7.49
CA LYS A 181 -18.61 21.64 -6.52
C LYS A 181 -18.00 21.56 -5.13
N PHE A 182 -16.67 21.46 -5.03
CA PHE A 182 -15.99 21.19 -3.77
C PHE A 182 -15.05 22.33 -3.32
N GLY A 183 -14.80 23.32 -4.19
CA GLY A 183 -13.87 24.42 -3.91
C GLY A 183 -12.39 24.00 -3.94
N TYR A 184 -12.07 22.82 -4.47
CA TYR A 184 -10.70 22.30 -4.49
C TYR A 184 -9.89 22.86 -5.68
N ILE A 185 -8.66 23.29 -5.41
CA ILE A 185 -7.73 23.77 -6.44
C ILE A 185 -6.72 22.67 -6.70
N ILE A 186 -6.97 21.89 -7.75
CA ILE A 186 -6.18 20.71 -8.12
C ILE A 186 -5.56 20.85 -9.51
N SER A 187 -5.52 22.08 -10.05
CA SER A 187 -4.99 22.37 -11.38
C SER A 187 -3.46 22.36 -11.48
N GLN A 188 -2.76 22.32 -10.35
CA GLN A 188 -1.30 22.41 -10.25
C GLN A 188 -0.83 21.55 -9.07
N GLY A 189 0.38 20.98 -9.14
CA GLY A 189 0.99 20.26 -8.01
C GLY A 189 0.27 18.97 -7.59
N HIS A 190 -0.46 18.33 -8.50
CA HIS A 190 -1.22 17.11 -8.22
C HIS A 190 -0.77 15.96 -9.10
N ARG A 191 -0.74 14.78 -8.48
CA ARG A 191 -0.53 13.49 -9.12
C ARG A 191 -1.87 12.83 -9.39
N PHE A 192 -2.07 12.35 -10.60
CA PHE A 192 -3.26 11.65 -11.04
C PHE A 192 -2.96 10.17 -11.25
N PHE A 193 -3.83 9.33 -10.71
CA PHE A 193 -3.79 7.88 -10.81
C PHE A 193 -5.00 7.42 -11.62
N PHE A 194 -4.76 6.87 -12.81
CA PHE A 194 -5.81 6.37 -13.68
C PHE A 194 -5.96 4.88 -13.50
N VAL A 195 -7.20 4.42 -13.41
CA VAL A 195 -7.55 3.00 -13.39
C VAL A 195 -8.32 2.65 -14.66
N GLU A 196 -8.37 1.37 -15.02
CA GLU A 196 -9.20 0.92 -16.14
C GLU A 196 -10.67 1.29 -15.92
N LYS A 197 -11.18 0.94 -14.73
CA LYS A 197 -12.48 1.34 -14.18
C LYS A 197 -12.50 1.08 -12.69
N PHE A 198 -13.30 1.82 -11.94
CA PHE A 198 -13.63 1.44 -10.57
C PHE A 198 -14.80 0.47 -10.56
N LEU A 199 -14.55 -0.74 -10.08
CA LEU A 199 -15.56 -1.78 -9.84
C LEU A 199 -16.14 -1.64 -8.44
N ILE A 200 -17.47 -1.78 -8.34
CA ILE A 200 -18.17 -1.71 -7.05
C ILE A 200 -17.74 -2.89 -6.18
N THR A 201 -17.41 -2.60 -4.92
CA THR A 201 -17.07 -3.61 -3.91
C THR A 201 -17.54 -3.16 -2.52
N GLU A 202 -17.32 -4.01 -1.50
CA GLU A 202 -17.58 -3.68 -0.10
C GLU A 202 -16.55 -4.37 0.82
N PHE A 203 -15.39 -3.74 1.00
CA PHE A 203 -14.39 -4.19 1.98
C PHE A 203 -14.46 -3.34 3.25
N ILE A 204 -14.97 -3.90 4.34
CA ILE A 204 -15.53 -3.18 5.48
C ILE A 204 -14.44 -2.84 6.52
N LYS A 205 -14.48 -1.60 7.02
CA LYS A 205 -13.77 -1.17 8.24
C LYS A 205 -14.59 -1.52 9.49
N PRO A 206 -14.21 -2.52 10.29
CA PRO A 206 -15.01 -2.92 11.46
C PRO A 206 -14.87 -1.94 12.63
N THR A 207 -13.74 -1.24 12.73
CA THR A 207 -13.41 -0.41 13.91
C THR A 207 -14.18 0.91 13.95
N LYS A 208 -14.31 1.48 15.16
CA LYS A 208 -14.89 2.81 15.38
C LYS A 208 -14.05 3.90 14.68
N GLY A 209 -14.66 5.04 14.35
CA GLY A 209 -14.00 6.16 13.65
C GLY A 209 -13.72 5.93 12.16
N GLY A 210 -13.52 7.02 11.40
CA GLY A 210 -13.17 6.96 9.98
C GLY A 210 -11.84 6.26 9.70
N LEU A 211 -11.47 6.12 8.43
CA LEU A 211 -10.10 5.81 8.05
C LEU A 211 -9.29 7.10 8.20
N PHE A 212 -8.10 7.03 8.80
CA PHE A 212 -7.17 8.15 8.86
C PHE A 212 -6.15 8.00 7.73
N GLY A 213 -6.04 9.01 6.87
CA GLY A 213 -5.09 9.02 5.76
C GLY A 213 -5.33 7.89 4.75
N GLN A 214 -4.30 7.11 4.48
CA GLN A 214 -4.30 5.99 3.54
C GLN A 214 -3.95 4.70 4.28
N LYS A 215 -4.46 3.56 3.79
CA LYS A 215 -4.08 2.23 4.29
C LYS A 215 -3.68 1.34 3.12
N TYR A 216 -2.69 0.47 3.34
CA TYR A 216 -2.27 -0.51 2.35
C TYR A 216 -2.72 -1.90 2.78
N PHE A 217 -3.11 -2.71 1.80
CA PHE A 217 -3.44 -4.11 1.98
C PHE A 217 -2.67 -4.92 0.95
N ASP A 218 -2.08 -6.03 1.37
CA ASP A 218 -1.62 -7.05 0.44
C ASP A 218 -2.79 -8.00 0.18
N LEU A 219 -3.23 -8.11 -1.08
CA LEU A 219 -4.33 -8.99 -1.45
C LEU A 219 -3.99 -10.47 -1.18
N CYS A 220 -2.70 -10.84 -1.15
CA CYS A 220 -2.28 -12.19 -0.75
C CYS A 220 -2.64 -12.55 0.69
N ASP A 221 -2.88 -11.57 1.55
CA ASP A 221 -3.30 -11.79 2.94
C ASP A 221 -4.82 -11.97 3.07
N ILE A 222 -5.57 -11.82 1.97
CA ILE A 222 -7.02 -11.93 1.95
C ILE A 222 -7.41 -13.38 1.63
N ASP A 223 -8.10 -14.01 2.57
CA ASP A 223 -8.58 -15.38 2.40
C ASP A 223 -9.41 -15.55 1.11
N GLY A 224 -9.03 -16.54 0.31
CA GLY A 224 -9.64 -16.83 -0.99
C GLY A 224 -8.99 -16.11 -2.19
N TYR A 225 -8.05 -15.18 -1.97
CA TYR A 225 -7.30 -14.56 -3.06
C TYR A 225 -6.45 -15.58 -3.83
N LYS A 226 -6.38 -15.41 -5.15
CA LYS A 226 -5.48 -16.18 -6.03
C LYS A 226 -4.80 -15.21 -6.99
N LYS A 227 -3.53 -15.45 -7.30
CA LYS A 227 -2.70 -14.53 -8.09
C LYS A 227 -3.24 -14.34 -9.53
N GLU A 228 -3.98 -15.32 -10.02
CA GLU A 228 -4.57 -15.33 -11.36
C GLU A 228 -5.89 -14.55 -11.44
N MET A 229 -6.44 -14.09 -10.30
CA MET A 229 -7.70 -13.36 -10.28
C MET A 229 -7.60 -12.03 -11.02
N ASP A 230 -8.59 -11.74 -11.83
CA ASP A 230 -8.74 -10.41 -12.42
C ASP A 230 -9.33 -9.40 -11.42
N THR A 231 -9.30 -8.11 -11.77
CA THR A 231 -9.81 -7.04 -10.90
C THR A 231 -11.28 -7.19 -10.55
N GLN A 232 -12.08 -7.83 -11.41
CA GLN A 232 -13.50 -8.08 -11.17
C GLN A 232 -13.74 -9.23 -10.20
N GLU A 233 -12.94 -10.28 -10.28
CA GLU A 233 -12.94 -11.37 -9.30
C GLU A 233 -12.47 -10.88 -7.93
N ILE A 234 -11.43 -10.04 -7.88
CA ILE A 234 -10.96 -9.42 -6.63
C ILE A 234 -12.06 -8.52 -6.04
N ALA A 235 -12.68 -7.65 -6.85
CA ALA A 235 -13.76 -6.78 -6.39
C ALA A 235 -14.93 -7.58 -5.77
N LYS A 236 -15.28 -8.72 -6.37
CA LYS A 236 -16.32 -9.63 -5.84
C LYS A 236 -15.86 -10.35 -4.57
N LEU A 237 -14.62 -10.83 -4.52
CA LEU A 237 -14.04 -11.50 -3.35
C LEU A 237 -14.11 -10.62 -2.09
N LEU A 238 -13.88 -9.32 -2.27
CA LEU A 238 -13.85 -8.36 -1.16
C LEU A 238 -15.23 -8.06 -0.57
N ILE A 239 -16.32 -8.31 -1.29
CA ILE A 239 -17.68 -7.97 -0.82
C ILE A 239 -17.99 -8.68 0.49
N GLY A 240 -18.37 -7.90 1.51
CA GLY A 240 -18.74 -8.39 2.84
C GLY A 240 -17.56 -8.81 3.71
N LYS A 241 -16.32 -8.84 3.18
CA LYS A 241 -15.13 -9.07 3.99
C LYS A 241 -14.85 -7.85 4.85
N LYS A 242 -14.31 -8.11 6.04
CA LYS A 242 -13.86 -7.09 6.98
C LYS A 242 -12.34 -7.10 6.97
N TRP A 243 -11.72 -5.94 6.89
CA TRP A 243 -10.28 -5.87 7.07
C TRP A 243 -9.93 -6.02 8.56
N SER A 244 -8.77 -6.60 8.83
CA SER A 244 -8.17 -6.59 10.16
C SER A 244 -7.31 -5.34 10.36
#